data_AF-A0A936QF32-F1
#
_entry.id   AF-A0A936QF32-F1
#
_cell.length_a   1.000
_cell.length_b   1.000
_cell.length_c   1.000
_cell.angle_alpha   90.00
_cell.angle_beta   90.00
_cell.angle_gamma   90.00
#
_symmetry.space_group_name_H-M   'P 1'
#
loop_
_entity.id
_entity.type
_entity.pdbx_description
1 polymer ?
#
loop_
_entity_poly.entity_id
_entity_poly.type
_entity_poly.pdbx_seq_one_letter_code
_entity_poly.pdbx_strand_id
1 'polypeptide(L)'
;MRLLHLSDIHFRSPDCENPTTDINQPYRTHLVQDVVELCRAGGRVDAILVGGDIAYKGAPEEYKVARAWLLDLAHQCGCDPDGIYVVPGNHDVDRGVCGRVAGYRERAGCHCRSGC
;
A
#
# COMPACT_ATOMS: atom_id res chain seq x y z
N MET A 1 22.42 1.23 -12.58
CA MET A 1 21.01 1.22 -12.19
C MET A 1 20.92 0.81 -10.73
N ARG A 2 20.28 1.60 -9.88
CA ARG A 2 20.10 1.38 -8.42
C ARG A 2 18.61 1.32 -8.11
N LEU A 3 18.19 0.23 -7.49
CA LEU A 3 16.78 -0.03 -7.16
C LEU A 3 16.60 0.01 -5.65
N LEU A 4 15.59 0.74 -5.19
CA LEU A 4 15.11 0.67 -3.81
C LEU A 4 13.88 -0.23 -3.80
N HIS A 5 13.93 -1.35 -3.08
CA HIS A 5 12.82 -2.28 -2.96
C HIS A 5 12.28 -2.29 -1.53
N LEU A 6 11.01 -1.96 -1.38
CA LEU A 6 10.28 -1.89 -0.12
C LEU A 6 9.05 -2.80 -0.20
N SER A 7 8.58 -3.32 0.94
CA SER A 7 7.31 -4.03 1.04
C SER A 7 6.69 -3.80 2.42
N ASP A 8 5.42 -4.17 2.58
CA ASP A 8 4.75 -4.28 3.88
C ASP A 8 4.84 -3.00 4.74
N ILE A 9 4.50 -1.85 4.15
CA ILE A 9 4.57 -0.56 4.83
C ILE A 9 3.37 -0.35 5.77
N HIS A 10 2.21 -0.96 5.45
CA HIS A 10 1.00 -1.01 6.28
C HIS A 10 0.56 0.35 6.86
N PHE A 11 0.20 1.31 6.01
CA PHE A 11 -0.48 2.53 6.45
C PHE A 11 -1.88 2.18 6.98
N ARG A 12 -2.16 2.56 8.24
CA ARG A 12 -3.41 2.24 8.95
C ARG A 12 -4.15 3.52 9.32
N SER A 13 -5.31 3.75 8.72
CA SER A 13 -6.22 4.83 9.11
C SER A 13 -7.07 4.43 10.32
N PRO A 14 -7.28 5.33 11.31
CA PRO A 14 -6.95 6.76 11.28
C PRO A 14 -5.55 7.12 11.77
N ASP A 15 -4.81 6.16 12.33
CA ASP A 15 -3.55 6.42 13.02
C ASP A 15 -2.51 7.09 12.13
N CYS A 16 -2.42 6.68 10.86
CA CYS A 16 -1.45 7.20 9.90
C CYS A 16 -1.74 8.61 9.37
N GLU A 17 -2.93 9.14 9.63
CA GLU A 17 -3.28 10.51 9.24
C GLU A 17 -2.69 11.54 10.22
N ASN A 18 -2.31 11.11 11.43
CA ASN A 18 -1.67 11.96 12.42
C ASN A 18 -0.34 11.34 12.92
N PRO A 19 0.81 12.01 12.71
CA PRO A 19 2.11 11.53 13.15
C PRO A 19 2.21 11.17 14.64
N THR A 20 1.39 11.76 15.52
CA THR A 20 1.44 11.48 16.97
C THR A 20 0.74 10.19 17.37
N THR A 21 -0.20 9.71 16.55
CA THR A 21 -0.93 8.46 16.77
C THR A 21 -0.30 7.29 16.02
N ASP A 22 0.50 7.59 15.00
CA ASP A 22 1.12 6.59 14.15
C ASP A 22 2.36 5.95 14.79
N ILE A 23 2.17 4.78 15.40
CA ILE A 23 3.24 3.98 16.00
C ILE A 23 4.36 3.62 15.01
N ASN A 24 4.06 3.55 13.70
CA ASN A 24 5.02 3.16 12.68
C ASN A 24 5.79 4.35 12.08
N GLN A 25 5.41 5.59 12.42
CA GLN A 25 6.07 6.80 11.91
C GLN A 25 7.56 6.86 12.24
N PRO A 26 8.05 6.51 13.45
CA PRO A 26 9.47 6.57 13.75
C PRO A 26 10.29 5.61 12.88
N TYR A 27 9.78 4.40 12.64
CA TYR A 27 10.45 3.41 11.79
C TYR A 27 10.55 3.89 10.34
N ARG A 28 9.48 4.47 9.78
CA ARG A 28 9.52 5.06 8.44
C ARG A 28 10.46 6.24 8.37
N THR A 29 10.57 7.05 9.44
CA THR A 29 11.50 8.17 9.49
C THR A 29 12.95 7.70 9.45
N HIS A 30 13.30 6.69 10.26
CA HIS A 30 14.63 6.09 10.24
C HIS A 30 14.95 5.43 8.89
N LEU A 31 13.99 4.71 8.30
CA LEU A 31 14.16 4.13 6.97
C LEU A 31 14.52 5.19 5.92
N VAL A 32 13.79 6.32 5.91
CA VAL A 32 14.06 7.43 4.98
C VAL A 32 15.48 7.98 5.22
N GLN A 33 15.86 8.20 6.47
CA GLN A 33 17.20 8.70 6.83
C GLN A 33 18.30 7.77 6.30
N ASP A 34 18.18 6.47 6.56
CA ASP A 34 19.15 5.46 6.13
C ASP A 34 19.27 5.42 4.60
N VAL A 35 18.13 5.44 3.90
CA VAL A 35 18.11 5.44 2.42
C VAL A 35 18.78 6.71 1.88
N VAL A 36 18.52 7.87 2.47
CA VAL A 36 19.14 9.14 2.06
C VAL A 36 20.67 9.10 2.28
N GLU A 37 21.14 8.52 3.38
CA GLU A 37 22.57 8.34 3.61
C GLU A 37 23.21 7.41 2.57
N LEU A 38 22.55 6.31 2.23
CA LEU A 38 22.99 5.42 1.15
C LEU A 38 23.03 6.12 -0.21
N CYS A 39 22.07 7.01 -0.48
CA CYS A 39 22.05 7.81 -1.70
C CYS A 39 23.19 8.84 -1.75
N ARG A 40 23.53 9.47 -0.60
CA ARG A 40 24.67 10.40 -0.50
C ARG A 40 26.00 9.70 -0.79
N ALA A 41 26.18 8.48 -0.30
CA ALA A 41 27.40 7.72 -0.51
C ALA A 41 27.48 7.06 -1.90
N GLY A 42 26.35 6.61 -2.44
CA GLY A 42 26.29 5.72 -3.61
C GLY A 42 25.65 6.31 -4.87
N GLY A 43 25.12 7.53 -4.81
CA GLY A 43 24.34 8.16 -5.88
C GLY A 43 22.83 7.88 -5.77
N ARG A 44 22.06 8.56 -6.63
CA ARG A 44 20.58 8.53 -6.64
C ARG A 44 20.00 7.13 -6.87
N VAL A 45 18.74 6.95 -6.47
CA VAL A 45 17.92 5.79 -6.85
C VAL A 45 17.31 6.02 -8.23
N ASP A 46 17.34 4.99 -9.09
CA ASP A 46 16.74 5.06 -10.43
C ASP A 46 15.28 4.61 -10.44
N ALA A 47 14.89 3.70 -9.54
CA ALA A 47 13.49 3.29 -9.36
C ALA A 47 13.21 2.79 -7.93
N ILE A 48 11.99 3.04 -7.47
CA ILE A 48 11.44 2.56 -6.20
C ILE A 48 10.38 1.51 -6.50
N LEU A 49 10.57 0.29 -5.99
CA LEU A 49 9.66 -0.82 -6.15
C LEU A 49 8.97 -1.08 -4.80
N VAL A 50 7.65 -1.03 -4.77
CA VAL A 50 6.85 -1.35 -3.57
C VAL A 50 6.11 -2.66 -3.78
N GLY A 51 6.60 -3.71 -3.15
CA GLY A 51 6.14 -5.10 -3.29
C GLY A 51 5.06 -5.49 -2.31
N GLY A 52 3.91 -4.81 -2.33
CA GLY A 52 2.72 -5.22 -1.58
C GLY A 52 2.51 -4.56 -0.23
N ASP A 53 1.28 -4.68 0.25
CA ASP A 53 0.77 -4.26 1.56
C ASP A 53 1.15 -2.83 1.92
N ILE A 54 0.77 -1.91 1.01
CA ILE A 54 0.93 -0.48 1.21
C ILE A 54 -0.07 0.00 2.27
N ALA A 55 -1.33 -0.38 2.12
CA ALA A 55 -2.42 -0.04 3.02
C ALA A 55 -2.76 -1.23 3.92
N TYR A 56 -3.31 -0.95 5.10
CA TYR A 56 -3.71 -1.99 6.06
C TYR A 56 -5.07 -2.62 5.73
N LYS A 57 -6.00 -1.82 5.18
CA LYS A 57 -7.36 -2.26 4.81
C LYS A 57 -7.82 -1.76 3.45
N GLY A 58 -6.92 -1.17 2.67
CA GLY A 58 -7.20 -0.63 1.34
C GLY A 58 -8.05 0.64 1.36
N ALA A 59 -8.09 1.38 2.48
CA ALA A 59 -8.92 2.57 2.56
C ALA A 59 -8.31 3.73 1.73
N PRO A 60 -9.12 4.56 1.07
CA PRO A 60 -8.60 5.69 0.26
C PRO A 60 -7.69 6.64 1.04
N GLU A 61 -7.96 6.87 2.32
CA GLU A 61 -7.15 7.74 3.18
C GLU A 61 -5.74 7.18 3.43
N GLU A 62 -5.61 5.86 3.53
CA GLU A 62 -4.31 5.18 3.69
C GLU A 62 -3.42 5.44 2.46
N TYR A 63 -4.01 5.40 1.26
CA TYR A 63 -3.28 5.70 0.02
C TYR A 63 -2.90 7.17 -0.12
N LYS A 64 -3.69 8.12 0.41
CA LYS A 64 -3.31 9.53 0.38
C LYS A 64 -2.02 9.77 1.17
N VAL A 65 -1.95 9.19 2.38
CA VAL A 65 -0.74 9.26 3.22
C VAL A 65 0.41 8.51 2.57
N ALA A 66 0.18 7.29 2.08
CA ALA A 66 1.21 6.48 1.43
C ALA A 66 1.81 7.16 0.20
N ARG A 67 0.97 7.75 -0.65
CA ARG A 67 1.42 8.48 -1.84
C ARG A 67 2.27 9.68 -1.48
N ALA A 68 1.87 10.47 -0.49
CA ALA A 68 2.65 11.62 -0.04
C ALA A 68 4.02 11.18 0.48
N TRP A 69 4.06 10.11 1.27
CA TRP A 69 5.29 9.54 1.81
C TRP A 69 6.23 9.00 0.72
N LEU A 70 5.71 8.25 -0.26
CA LEU A 70 6.51 7.70 -1.37
C LEU A 70 7.09 8.80 -2.28
N LEU A 71 6.33 9.87 -2.53
CA LEU A 71 6.82 11.00 -3.32
C LEU A 71 7.91 11.78 -2.61
N ASP A 72 7.76 11.99 -1.30
CA ASP A 72 8.79 12.63 -0.48
C ASP A 72 10.08 11.79 -0.44
N LEU A 73 9.95 10.47 -0.23
CA LEU A 73 11.08 9.54 -0.31
C LEU A 73 11.78 9.61 -1.67
N ALA A 74 11.03 9.56 -2.78
CA ALA A 74 11.59 9.65 -4.12
C ALA A 74 12.36 10.97 -4.33
N HIS A 75 11.77 12.09 -3.92
CA HIS A 75 12.41 13.40 -3.98
C HIS A 75 13.73 13.44 -3.19
N GLN A 76 13.73 12.95 -1.94
CA GLN A 76 14.92 12.90 -1.10
C GLN A 76 16.03 11.97 -1.67
N CYS A 77 15.64 10.93 -2.41
CA CYS A 77 16.56 9.99 -3.06
C CYS A 77 17.03 10.45 -4.46
N GLY A 78 16.50 11.56 -4.98
CA GLY A 78 16.74 12.02 -6.35
C GLY A 78 16.14 11.11 -7.42
N CYS A 79 15.10 10.35 -7.08
CA CYS A 79 14.34 9.50 -8.01
C CYS A 79 13.20 10.31 -8.62
N ASP A 80 12.95 10.13 -9.92
CA ASP A 80 11.78 10.69 -10.58
C ASP A 80 10.50 10.04 -10.01
N PRO A 81 9.41 10.80 -9.76
CA PRO A 81 8.11 10.25 -9.42
C PRO A 81 7.62 9.14 -10.36
N ASP A 82 7.95 9.21 -11.65
CA ASP A 82 7.59 8.20 -12.65
C ASP A 82 8.38 6.88 -12.48
N GLY A 83 9.44 6.90 -11.66
CA GLY A 83 10.23 5.73 -11.28
C GLY A 83 9.67 4.95 -10.07
N ILE A 84 8.48 5.30 -9.58
CA ILE A 84 7.81 4.60 -8.48
C ILE A 84 6.86 3.54 -9.05
N TYR A 85 7.16 2.27 -8.80
CA TYR A 85 6.34 1.15 -9.22
C TYR A 85 5.75 0.45 -7.99
N VAL A 86 4.45 0.22 -8.03
CA VAL A 86 3.71 -0.40 -6.92
C VAL A 86 3.06 -1.69 -7.39
N VAL A 87 3.14 -2.73 -6.57
CA VAL A 87 2.43 -3.99 -6.73
C VAL A 87 1.49 -4.12 -5.53
N PRO A 88 0.16 -4.22 -5.70
CA PRO A 88 -0.76 -4.32 -4.58
C PRO A 88 -0.65 -5.68 -3.88
N GLY A 89 -0.72 -5.67 -2.56
CA GLY A 89 -0.80 -6.85 -1.71
C GLY A 89 -2.24 -7.26 -1.38
N ASN A 90 -2.40 -8.19 -0.44
CA ASN A 90 -3.72 -8.71 -0.06
C ASN A 90 -4.50 -7.75 0.86
N HIS A 91 -3.81 -6.82 1.52
CA HIS A 91 -4.40 -5.77 2.35
C HIS A 91 -4.76 -4.51 1.56
N ASP A 92 -4.32 -4.42 0.29
CA ASP A 92 -4.50 -3.26 -0.58
C ASP A 92 -5.87 -3.18 -1.28
N VAL A 93 -6.83 -4.02 -0.89
CA VAL A 93 -8.16 -4.05 -1.48
C VAL A 93 -9.20 -3.72 -0.41
N ASP A 94 -9.99 -2.67 -0.65
CA ASP A 94 -11.17 -2.37 0.17
C ASP A 94 -12.26 -3.43 -0.05
N ARG A 95 -12.28 -4.44 0.82
CA ARG A 95 -13.26 -5.53 0.80
C ARG A 95 -14.67 -5.07 1.17
N GLY A 96 -14.82 -3.90 1.79
CA GLY A 96 -16.12 -3.30 2.09
C GLY A 96 -16.89 -2.93 0.82
N VAL A 97 -16.18 -2.66 -0.28
CA VAL A 97 -16.81 -2.42 -1.58
C VAL A 97 -17.34 -3.71 -2.20
N CYS A 98 -16.61 -4.82 -2.09
CA CYS A 98 -17.01 -6.12 -2.64
C CYS A 98 -18.26 -6.72 -1.97
N GLY A 99 -18.51 -6.42 -0.69
CA GLY A 99 -19.69 -6.91 0.04
C GLY A 99 -21.04 -6.43 -0.51
N ARG A 100 -21.07 -5.36 -1.31
CA ARG A 100 -22.32 -4.85 -1.93
C ARG A 100 -22.84 -5.68 -3.10
N VAL A 101 -22.09 -6.68 -3.57
CA VAL A 101 -22.50 -7.59 -4.66
C VAL A 101 -23.16 -8.88 -4.12
N ALA A 102 -23.33 -9.03 -2.79
CA ALA A 102 -23.98 -10.18 -2.15
C ALA A 102 -25.53 -10.21 -2.32
N GLY A 103 -26.05 -9.64 -3.42
CA GLY A 103 -27.44 -9.76 -3.87
C GLY A 103 -27.66 -10.92 -4.85
N TYR A 104 -26.63 -11.71 -5.19
CA TYR A 104 -26.78 -12.91 -6.02
C TYR A 104 -26.73 -14.18 -5.14
N ARG A 105 -27.71 -14.31 -4.24
CA ARG A 105 -28.00 -15.61 -3.62
C ARG A 105 -28.54 -16.54 -4.71
N GLU A 106 -27.80 -17.61 -4.95
CA GLU A 106 -28.13 -18.73 -5.82
C GLU A 106 -29.60 -19.13 -5.71
N ARG A 107 -30.35 -19.00 -6.80
CA ARG A 107 -31.50 -19.89 -7.07
C ARG A 107 -30.95 -21.26 -7.46
N ALA A 108 -30.32 -21.96 -6.53
CA ALA A 108 -30.01 -23.38 -6.65
C ALA A 108 -31.02 -24.17 -5.78
N GLY A 109 -32.29 -24.09 -6.18
CA GLY A 109 -33.38 -24.89 -5.64
C GLY A 109 -34.03 -25.68 -6.76
N CYS A 110 -33.25 -26.53 -7.44
CA CYS A 110 -33.80 -27.57 -8.28
C CYS A 110 -34.44 -28.62 -7.36
N HIS A 111 -35.76 -28.55 -7.19
CA HIS A 111 -36.55 -29.66 -6.68
C HIS A 111 -37.39 -30.18 -7.85
N CYS A 112 -36.88 -31.25 -8.48
CA CYS A 112 -37.64 -32.07 -9.40
C CYS A 112 -38.94 -32.52 -8.74
N ARG A 113 -40.05 -32.25 -9.43
CA ARG A 113 -41.30 -32.97 -9.23
C ARG A 113 -41.10 -34.40 -9.74
N SER A 114 -41.29 -35.41 -8.89
CA SER A 114 -41.61 -36.77 -9.33
C SER A 114 -42.18 -37.61 -8.18
N GLY A 115 -43.49 -37.86 -8.26
CA GLY A 115 -44.25 -39.04 -7.83
C GLY A 115 -43.82 -39.86 -6.61
N CYS A 116 -44.58 -39.75 -5.52
CA CYS A 116 -45.48 -40.76 -4.95
C CYS A 116 -46.17 -40.15 -3.72
#